data_AF-A0A9P5RWP4-F1
#
_entry.id   AF-A0A9P5RWP4-F1
#
_cell.length_a   1.000
_cell.length_b   1.000
_cell.length_c   1.000
_cell.angle_alpha   90.00
_cell.angle_beta   90.00
_cell.angle_gamma   90.00
#
_symmetry.space_group_name_H-M   'P 1'
#
loop_
_entity.id
_entity.type
_entity.pdbx_description
1 polymer ?
#
loop_
_entity_poly.entity_id
_entity_poly.type
_entity_poly.pdbx_seq_one_letter_code
_entity_poly.pdbx_strand_id
1 'polypeptide(L)'
;VLFEVLRTLNSFHPAIILELCQSKDSTRNPLLTIPRFATSTNPNLKYLGISMLCQVNPDAWSDAWWTEDLLGAVVGALESRDAAIQRRALDLLYRMLTLENAQNIIDRLVYAFFQEHDDFCLQDVQQGASHQLGSASSMRKNEKYYQQYQQQQQHVSSSSFTSRKEKILGQILDAAERFGPSEEWYLNLIFDLLARGGTTITLQTAEKVMGVLERGKSPGFDNSRLPILAGRQAMGLLVQEDYNLSSALGSTATRRQPALAYFVFWGLGEFGDKLAIATEEENEFELTSVLEALARCLLVNQDPLIQSFVLSALTKLSVKTLPNPIPTNITNVVRQQCQQNNTTMLSATSLATIEVQQRAAEFLMIADLAVS
;
A
#
# COMPACT_ATOMS: atom_id res chain seq x y z
N VAL A 1 -5.47 -37.68 5.91
CA VAL A 1 -5.85 -38.48 4.72
C VAL A 1 -6.86 -37.74 3.85
N LEU A 2 -8.08 -37.44 4.33
CA LEU A 2 -9.10 -36.75 3.52
C LEU A 2 -8.59 -35.44 2.88
N PHE A 3 -7.88 -34.58 3.63
CA PHE A 3 -7.31 -33.33 3.11
C PHE A 3 -6.34 -33.55 1.94
N GLU A 4 -5.41 -34.51 2.08
CA GLU A 4 -4.43 -34.81 1.02
C GLU A 4 -5.07 -35.46 -0.20
N VAL A 5 -6.12 -36.28 0.00
CA VAL A 5 -6.90 -36.85 -1.11
C VAL A 5 -7.57 -35.72 -1.90
N LEU A 6 -8.18 -34.74 -1.23
CA LEU A 6 -8.78 -33.58 -1.89
C LEU A 6 -7.75 -32.74 -2.64
N ARG A 7 -6.60 -32.47 -2.01
CA ARG A 7 -5.52 -31.71 -2.63
C ARG A 7 -4.98 -32.40 -3.88
N THR A 8 -4.82 -33.73 -3.82
CA THR A 8 -4.35 -34.55 -4.94
C THR A 8 -5.40 -34.59 -6.05
N LEU A 9 -6.67 -34.84 -5.73
CA LEU A 9 -7.76 -34.84 -6.70
C LEU A 9 -7.91 -33.47 -7.38
N ASN A 10 -7.78 -32.38 -6.64
CA ASN A 10 -7.84 -31.03 -7.21
C ASN A 10 -6.67 -30.75 -8.17
N SER A 11 -5.48 -31.25 -7.84
CA SER A 11 -4.28 -31.05 -8.66
C SER A 11 -4.30 -31.86 -9.96
N PHE A 12 -4.85 -33.08 -9.95
CA PHE A 12 -4.77 -34.00 -11.09
C PHE A 12 -6.09 -34.13 -11.88
N HIS A 13 -7.24 -34.03 -11.22
CA HIS A 13 -8.56 -34.27 -11.83
C HIS A 13 -9.65 -33.34 -11.24
N PRO A 14 -9.60 -32.01 -11.53
CA PRO A 14 -10.56 -31.05 -10.99
C PRO A 14 -12.01 -31.31 -11.42
N ALA A 15 -12.24 -31.97 -12.56
CA ALA A 15 -13.57 -32.34 -13.05
C ALA A 15 -14.32 -33.27 -12.09
N ILE A 16 -13.62 -34.19 -11.41
CA ILE A 16 -14.24 -35.11 -10.45
C ILE A 16 -14.77 -34.35 -9.24
N ILE A 17 -14.05 -33.30 -8.79
CA ILE A 17 -14.51 -32.46 -7.69
C ILE A 17 -15.77 -31.70 -8.08
N LEU A 18 -15.81 -31.15 -9.31
CA LEU A 18 -16.99 -30.46 -9.83
C LEU A 18 -18.23 -31.37 -9.87
N GLU A 19 -18.09 -32.60 -10.38
CA GLU A 19 -19.18 -33.59 -10.39
C GLU A 19 -19.64 -33.95 -8.98
N LEU A 20 -18.70 -34.15 -8.06
CA LEU A 20 -19.03 -34.45 -6.67
C LEU A 20 -19.72 -33.26 -5.98
N CYS A 21 -19.33 -32.01 -6.24
CA CYS A 21 -20.02 -30.83 -5.69
C CYS A 21 -21.45 -30.66 -6.22
N GLN A 22 -21.70 -31.08 -7.46
CA GLN A 22 -23.02 -31.03 -8.11
C GLN A 22 -23.92 -32.23 -7.78
N SER A 23 -23.34 -33.31 -7.26
CA SER A 23 -24.10 -34.50 -6.86
C SER A 23 -25.06 -34.20 -5.70
N LYS A 24 -26.35 -34.45 -5.91
CA LYS A 24 -27.42 -34.28 -4.89
C LYS A 24 -27.46 -35.41 -3.86
N ASP A 25 -26.65 -36.46 -4.04
CA ASP A 25 -26.62 -37.65 -3.19
C ASP A 25 -25.91 -37.37 -1.87
N SER A 26 -26.69 -36.92 -0.87
CA SER A 26 -26.20 -36.53 0.46
C SER A 26 -25.45 -37.65 1.22
N THR A 27 -25.75 -38.91 0.92
CA THR A 27 -25.16 -40.07 1.64
C THR A 27 -23.84 -40.56 1.05
N ARG A 28 -23.50 -40.20 -0.19
CA ARG A 28 -22.30 -40.71 -0.92
C ARG A 28 -21.28 -39.63 -1.22
N ASN A 29 -21.59 -38.37 -0.94
CA ASN A 29 -20.69 -37.26 -1.17
C ASN A 29 -19.76 -37.06 0.05
N PRO A 30 -18.49 -37.49 0.00
CA PRO A 30 -17.58 -37.36 1.16
C PRO A 30 -17.30 -35.90 1.53
N LEU A 31 -17.56 -35.00 0.59
CA LEU A 31 -17.27 -33.58 0.73
C LEU A 31 -18.29 -32.83 1.61
N LEU A 32 -19.48 -33.40 1.85
CA LEU A 32 -20.45 -32.87 2.83
C LEU A 32 -19.94 -32.93 4.28
N THR A 33 -18.83 -33.64 4.52
CA THR A 33 -18.13 -33.61 5.80
C THR A 33 -17.38 -32.29 6.00
N ILE A 34 -17.03 -31.58 4.93
CA ILE A 34 -16.25 -30.33 4.98
C ILE A 34 -17.04 -29.21 5.68
N PRO A 35 -18.30 -28.90 5.32
CA PRO A 35 -19.12 -27.94 6.06
C PRO A 35 -19.28 -28.29 7.54
N ARG A 36 -19.40 -29.59 7.88
CA ARG A 36 -19.50 -30.06 9.27
C ARG A 36 -18.21 -29.80 10.07
N PHE A 37 -17.04 -29.89 9.43
CA PHE A 37 -15.78 -29.54 10.08
C PHE A 37 -15.63 -28.03 10.27
N ALA A 38 -16.01 -27.24 9.27
CA ALA A 38 -15.93 -25.78 9.34
C ALA A 38 -16.89 -25.16 10.39
N THR A 39 -18.06 -25.77 10.62
CA THR A 39 -19.04 -25.35 11.65
C THR A 39 -18.75 -25.91 13.05
N SER A 40 -17.73 -26.76 13.19
CA SER A 40 -17.42 -27.38 14.47
C SER A 40 -16.89 -26.39 15.52
N THR A 41 -17.15 -26.68 16.79
CA THR A 41 -16.63 -25.89 17.94
C THR A 41 -15.14 -26.12 18.20
N ASN A 42 -14.57 -27.21 17.67
CA ASN A 42 -13.17 -27.54 17.86
C ASN A 42 -12.29 -26.71 16.89
N PRO A 43 -11.33 -25.92 17.38
CA PRO A 43 -10.50 -25.05 16.53
C PRO A 43 -9.72 -25.83 15.47
N ASN A 44 -9.22 -27.03 15.77
CA ASN A 44 -8.45 -27.83 14.82
C ASN A 44 -9.32 -28.36 13.67
N LEU A 45 -10.53 -28.82 13.99
CA LEU A 45 -11.48 -29.27 12.97
C LEU A 45 -12.00 -28.09 12.15
N LYS A 46 -12.22 -26.93 12.79
CA LYS A 46 -12.58 -25.68 12.12
C LYS A 46 -11.51 -25.23 11.14
N TYR A 47 -10.24 -25.20 11.57
CA TYR A 47 -9.10 -24.90 10.71
C TYR A 47 -9.02 -25.87 9.51
N LEU A 48 -9.19 -27.16 9.77
CA LEU A 48 -9.14 -28.19 8.73
C LEU A 48 -10.28 -28.02 7.72
N GLY A 49 -11.51 -27.79 8.19
CA GLY A 49 -12.68 -27.56 7.35
C GLY A 49 -12.51 -26.34 6.45
N ILE A 50 -12.10 -25.21 7.01
CA ILE A 50 -11.84 -23.99 6.22
C ILE A 50 -10.69 -24.21 5.24
N SER A 51 -9.61 -24.89 5.65
CA SER A 51 -8.49 -25.22 4.76
C SER A 51 -8.91 -26.12 3.59
N MET A 52 -9.84 -27.06 3.84
CA MET A 52 -10.43 -27.92 2.81
C MET A 52 -11.30 -27.10 1.85
N LEU A 53 -12.11 -26.18 2.36
CA LEU A 53 -12.94 -25.29 1.51
C LEU A 53 -12.08 -24.45 0.57
N CYS A 54 -10.93 -23.96 1.04
CA CYS A 54 -10.00 -23.25 0.17
C CYS A 54 -9.56 -24.10 -1.03
N GLN A 55 -9.48 -25.44 -0.93
CA GLN A 55 -9.04 -26.28 -2.06
C GLN A 55 -10.11 -26.41 -3.15
N VAL A 56 -11.37 -26.15 -2.86
CA VAL A 56 -12.47 -26.28 -3.83
C VAL A 56 -12.71 -24.92 -4.48
N ASN A 57 -12.87 -24.89 -5.81
CA ASN A 57 -13.20 -23.66 -6.52
C ASN A 57 -14.60 -23.16 -6.09
N PRO A 58 -14.79 -21.89 -5.69
CA PRO A 58 -16.10 -21.37 -5.30
C PRO A 58 -17.19 -21.51 -6.36
N ASP A 59 -16.86 -21.46 -7.66
CA ASP A 59 -17.82 -21.68 -8.75
C ASP A 59 -18.45 -23.08 -8.74
N ALA A 60 -17.81 -24.03 -8.06
CA ALA A 60 -18.29 -25.40 -7.96
C ALA A 60 -19.33 -25.58 -6.85
N TRP A 61 -19.49 -24.60 -5.95
CA TRP A 61 -20.31 -24.77 -4.76
C TRP A 61 -21.80 -24.73 -5.12
N SER A 62 -22.53 -25.77 -4.69
CA SER A 62 -23.98 -25.84 -4.82
C SER A 62 -24.66 -25.33 -3.55
N ASP A 63 -25.92 -24.90 -3.65
CA ASP A 63 -26.75 -24.49 -2.51
C ASP A 63 -26.86 -25.58 -1.42
N ALA A 64 -26.64 -26.85 -1.79
CA ALA A 64 -26.64 -27.97 -0.86
C ALA A 64 -25.38 -28.01 0.05
N TRP A 65 -24.29 -27.36 -0.37
CA TRP A 65 -23.02 -27.30 0.35
C TRP A 65 -22.81 -25.99 1.09
N TRP A 66 -23.20 -24.88 0.45
CA TRP A 66 -22.98 -23.54 0.97
C TRP A 66 -24.22 -23.05 1.73
N THR A 67 -24.31 -23.42 3.01
CA THR A 67 -25.42 -23.02 3.88
C THR A 67 -25.15 -21.69 4.59
N GLU A 68 -26.21 -21.01 5.04
CA GLU A 68 -26.09 -19.78 5.86
C GLU A 68 -25.27 -20.02 7.14
N ASP A 69 -25.43 -21.20 7.75
CA ASP A 69 -24.64 -21.62 8.92
C ASP A 69 -23.14 -21.69 8.63
N LEU A 70 -22.77 -22.15 7.42
CA LEU A 70 -21.38 -22.23 7.00
C LEU A 70 -20.79 -20.84 6.76
N LEU A 71 -21.54 -19.96 6.09
CA LEU A 71 -21.18 -18.56 5.92
C LEU A 71 -20.98 -17.89 7.29
N GLY A 72 -21.92 -18.06 8.23
CA GLY A 72 -21.81 -17.55 9.59
C GLY A 72 -20.59 -18.10 10.33
N ALA A 73 -20.26 -19.38 10.16
CA ALA A 73 -19.08 -20.00 10.77
C ALA A 73 -17.76 -19.46 10.22
N VAL A 74 -17.68 -19.16 8.91
CA VAL A 74 -16.51 -18.57 8.23
C VAL A 74 -16.35 -17.09 8.62
N VAL A 75 -17.44 -16.32 8.63
CA VAL A 75 -17.40 -14.91 9.09
C VAL A 75 -17.00 -14.86 10.56
N GLY A 76 -17.58 -15.70 11.42
CA GLY A 76 -17.17 -15.80 12.82
C GLY A 76 -15.74 -16.34 13.01
N ALA A 77 -15.14 -17.00 12.01
CA ALA A 77 -13.74 -17.39 12.03
C ALA A 77 -12.78 -16.20 11.83
N LEU A 78 -13.25 -15.10 11.22
CA LEU A 78 -12.46 -13.87 11.10
C LEU A 78 -12.19 -13.19 12.45
N GLU A 79 -13.10 -13.37 13.41
CA GLU A 79 -13.03 -12.83 14.76
C GLU A 79 -12.42 -13.83 15.75
N SER A 80 -11.90 -14.95 15.26
CA SER A 80 -11.28 -15.96 16.11
C SER A 80 -9.96 -15.46 16.71
N ARG A 81 -9.67 -15.91 17.95
CA ARG A 81 -8.39 -15.64 18.62
C ARG A 81 -7.20 -16.32 17.95
N ASP A 82 -7.46 -17.33 17.12
CA ASP A 82 -6.43 -18.09 16.43
C ASP A 82 -6.13 -17.45 15.06
N ALA A 83 -4.96 -16.84 14.96
CA ALA A 83 -4.48 -16.23 13.73
C ALA A 83 -4.41 -17.21 12.55
N ALA A 84 -4.18 -18.52 12.78
CA ALA A 84 -4.15 -19.50 11.71
C ALA A 84 -5.54 -19.75 11.10
N ILE A 85 -6.58 -19.79 11.94
CA ILE A 85 -7.98 -19.92 11.49
C ILE A 85 -8.40 -18.64 10.76
N GLN A 86 -8.12 -17.48 11.33
CA GLN A 86 -8.41 -16.19 10.70
C GLN A 86 -7.77 -16.07 9.31
N ARG A 87 -6.49 -16.49 9.17
CA ARG A 87 -5.78 -16.51 7.88
C ARG A 87 -6.50 -17.35 6.83
N ARG A 88 -6.92 -18.57 7.20
CA ARG A 88 -7.61 -19.47 6.25
C ARG A 88 -8.99 -18.95 5.89
N ALA A 89 -9.70 -18.34 6.85
CA ALA A 89 -10.97 -17.70 6.58
C ALA A 89 -10.81 -16.53 5.59
N LEU A 90 -9.77 -15.71 5.76
CA LEU A 90 -9.46 -14.59 4.87
C LEU A 90 -9.06 -15.06 3.45
N ASP A 91 -8.21 -16.09 3.37
CA ASP A 91 -7.84 -16.73 2.09
C ASP A 91 -9.07 -17.30 1.37
N LEU A 92 -10.04 -17.85 2.12
CA LEU A 92 -11.29 -18.36 1.55
C LEU A 92 -12.16 -17.23 1.02
N LEU A 93 -12.36 -16.16 1.80
CA LEU A 93 -13.16 -15.01 1.37
C LEU A 93 -12.57 -14.37 0.11
N TYR A 94 -11.24 -14.22 0.04
CA TYR A 94 -10.61 -13.70 -1.17
C TYR A 94 -10.87 -14.58 -2.41
N ARG A 95 -10.96 -15.91 -2.25
CA ARG A 95 -11.30 -16.81 -3.38
C ARG A 95 -12.76 -16.67 -3.81
N MET A 96 -13.65 -16.35 -2.88
CA MET A 96 -15.08 -16.19 -3.12
C MET A 96 -15.46 -14.81 -3.66
N LEU A 97 -14.48 -13.99 -4.07
CA LEU A 97 -14.72 -12.61 -4.44
C LEU A 97 -15.61 -12.53 -5.71
N THR A 98 -16.73 -11.86 -5.58
CA THR A 98 -17.69 -11.54 -6.64
C THR A 98 -18.00 -10.04 -6.61
N LEU A 99 -18.58 -9.50 -7.68
CA LEU A 99 -18.94 -8.07 -7.75
C LEU A 99 -19.89 -7.63 -6.62
N GLU A 100 -20.78 -8.52 -6.16
CA GLU A 100 -21.76 -8.20 -5.12
C GLU A 100 -21.16 -8.22 -3.70
N ASN A 101 -20.18 -9.08 -3.46
CA ASN A 101 -19.60 -9.25 -2.12
C ASN A 101 -18.25 -8.53 -1.94
N ALA A 102 -17.68 -7.98 -3.01
CA ALA A 102 -16.32 -7.47 -3.01
C ALA A 102 -16.07 -6.37 -1.99
N GLN A 103 -16.97 -5.38 -1.89
CA GLN A 103 -16.82 -4.29 -0.94
C GLN A 103 -16.69 -4.79 0.50
N ASN A 104 -17.61 -5.68 0.93
CA ASN A 104 -17.60 -6.26 2.27
C ASN A 104 -16.32 -7.08 2.53
N ILE A 105 -15.84 -7.83 1.54
CA ILE A 105 -14.63 -8.64 1.69
C ILE A 105 -13.38 -7.76 1.74
N ILE A 106 -13.30 -6.71 0.92
CA ILE A 106 -12.19 -5.76 0.93
C ILE A 106 -12.14 -5.01 2.27
N ASP A 107 -13.28 -4.57 2.81
CA ASP A 107 -13.32 -3.93 4.14
C ASP A 107 -12.78 -4.86 5.24
N ARG A 108 -13.07 -6.17 5.15
CA ARG A 108 -12.52 -7.17 6.07
C ARG A 108 -11.02 -7.41 5.87
N LEU A 109 -10.54 -7.40 4.63
CA LEU A 109 -9.11 -7.45 4.33
C LEU A 109 -8.37 -6.23 4.87
N VAL A 110 -8.94 -5.03 4.72
CA VAL A 110 -8.41 -3.76 5.25
C VAL A 110 -8.38 -3.79 6.77
N TYR A 111 -9.46 -4.25 7.40
CA TYR A 111 -9.49 -4.43 8.85
C TYR A 111 -8.39 -5.40 9.32
N ALA A 112 -8.23 -6.55 8.65
CA ALA A 112 -7.16 -7.50 8.96
C ALA A 112 -5.76 -6.90 8.77
N PHE A 113 -5.55 -6.10 7.71
CA PHE A 113 -4.30 -5.43 7.43
C PHE A 113 -3.90 -4.44 8.55
N PHE A 114 -4.85 -3.68 9.09
CA PHE A 114 -4.57 -2.72 10.18
C PHE A 114 -4.47 -3.37 11.56
N GLN A 115 -5.11 -4.52 11.78
CA GLN A 115 -4.99 -5.29 13.02
C GLN A 115 -3.66 -6.05 13.12
N GLU A 116 -3.02 -6.35 11.98
CA GLU A 116 -1.69 -6.96 11.97
C GLU A 116 -0.62 -5.95 12.44
N HIS A 117 -0.20 -6.13 13.69
CA HIS A 117 0.99 -5.49 14.21
C HIS A 117 2.23 -5.96 13.45
N ASP A 118 3.11 -5.01 13.12
CA ASP A 118 4.44 -5.31 12.57
C ASP A 118 5.28 -5.97 13.68
N ASP A 119 5.07 -7.26 13.93
CA ASP A 119 5.75 -8.06 14.97
C ASP A 119 7.28 -8.18 14.77
N PHE A 120 7.87 -7.46 13.81
CA PHE A 120 9.30 -7.54 13.51
C PHE A 120 10.18 -6.54 14.28
N CYS A 121 9.61 -5.70 15.15
CA CYS A 121 10.41 -4.80 15.96
C CYS A 121 10.17 -5.09 17.44
N LEU A 122 11.21 -5.54 18.16
CA LEU A 122 11.34 -5.71 19.62
C LEU A 122 11.27 -7.12 20.22
N GLN A 123 11.96 -8.12 19.65
CA GLN A 123 12.41 -9.27 20.46
C GLN A 123 13.94 -9.42 20.60
N ASP A 124 14.74 -8.85 19.71
CA ASP A 124 16.20 -9.08 19.75
C ASP A 124 17.02 -8.05 20.55
N VAL A 125 16.40 -6.98 21.10
CA VAL A 125 17.14 -5.96 21.88
C VAL A 125 17.12 -6.24 23.40
N GLN A 126 16.16 -7.00 23.92
CA GLN A 126 16.02 -7.18 25.37
C GLN A 126 16.75 -8.40 25.95
N GLN A 127 17.24 -9.33 25.13
CA GLN A 127 18.04 -10.47 25.63
C GLN A 127 19.55 -10.19 25.67
N GLY A 128 20.04 -9.13 25.02
CA GLY A 128 21.46 -8.74 25.03
C GLY A 128 21.89 -7.85 26.21
N ALA A 129 20.95 -7.27 26.95
CA ALA A 129 21.26 -6.25 27.97
C ALA A 129 21.40 -6.80 29.41
N SER A 130 21.05 -8.06 29.67
CA SER A 130 21.07 -8.64 31.03
C SER A 130 22.36 -9.38 31.41
N HIS A 131 23.34 -9.49 30.51
CA HIS A 131 24.65 -10.05 30.82
C HIS A 131 25.80 -9.12 30.42
N GLN A 132 26.01 -8.06 31.20
CA GLN A 132 27.29 -7.35 31.26
C GLN A 132 27.76 -7.20 32.71
N LEU A 133 28.64 -8.12 33.12
CA LEU A 133 29.65 -7.90 34.17
C LEU A 133 30.80 -8.88 33.88
N GLY A 134 31.80 -8.42 33.10
CA GLY A 134 32.97 -9.24 32.76
C GLY A 134 33.99 -8.58 31.84
N SER A 135 35.00 -7.96 32.46
CA SER A 135 36.43 -7.80 32.05
C SER A 135 36.84 -7.50 30.58
N ALA A 136 37.79 -6.57 30.46
CA ALA A 136 38.33 -5.97 29.22
C ALA A 136 38.97 -6.92 28.18
N SER A 137 39.18 -8.21 28.49
CA SER A 137 39.65 -9.21 27.51
C SER A 137 38.53 -9.71 26.58
N SER A 138 37.25 -9.44 26.89
CA SER A 138 36.08 -9.83 26.09
C SER A 138 35.83 -8.90 24.88
N MET A 139 36.33 -7.66 24.89
CA MET A 139 36.06 -6.66 23.84
C MET A 139 36.62 -7.03 22.46
N ARG A 140 37.79 -7.70 22.39
CA ARG A 140 38.40 -8.09 21.10
C ARG A 140 37.69 -9.26 20.39
N LYS A 141 36.87 -10.05 21.09
CA LYS A 141 36.03 -11.10 20.46
C LYS A 141 34.70 -10.54 19.94
N ASN A 142 34.17 -9.48 20.55
CA ASN A 142 32.93 -8.83 20.13
C ASN A 142 33.07 -8.03 18.84
N GLU A 143 34.22 -7.42 18.55
CA GLU A 143 34.43 -6.70 17.28
C GLU A 143 34.32 -7.61 16.04
N LYS A 144 34.88 -8.83 16.11
CA LYS A 144 34.73 -9.81 15.01
C LYS A 144 33.29 -10.27 14.84
N TYR A 145 32.54 -10.35 15.94
CA TYR A 145 31.12 -10.72 15.92
C TYR A 145 30.26 -9.62 15.29
N TYR A 146 30.51 -8.36 15.64
CA TYR A 146 29.83 -7.20 15.03
C TYR A 146 30.22 -7.00 13.56
N GLN A 147 31.47 -7.22 13.17
CA GLN A 147 31.89 -7.17 11.77
C GLN A 147 31.28 -8.32 10.94
N GLN A 148 31.14 -9.52 11.52
CA GLN A 148 30.44 -10.64 10.89
C GLN A 148 28.93 -10.40 10.77
N TYR A 149 28.31 -9.76 11.76
CA TYR A 149 26.92 -9.30 11.68
C TYR A 149 26.72 -8.24 10.60
N GLN A 150 27.66 -7.30 10.44
CA GLN A 150 27.61 -6.26 9.39
C GLN A 150 27.82 -6.85 8.00
N GLN A 151 28.68 -7.86 7.84
CA GLN A 151 28.83 -8.59 6.56
C GLN A 151 27.61 -9.47 6.25
N GLN A 152 26.92 -10.02 7.26
CA GLN A 152 25.68 -10.77 7.04
C GLN A 152 24.49 -9.86 6.68
N GLN A 153 24.45 -8.61 7.14
CA GLN A 153 23.40 -7.65 6.74
C GLN A 153 23.43 -7.28 5.25
N GLN A 154 24.58 -7.41 4.56
CA GLN A 154 24.64 -7.21 3.10
C GLN A 154 24.12 -8.42 2.30
N HIS A 155 23.99 -9.60 2.91
CA HIS A 155 23.57 -10.84 2.24
C HIS A 155 22.13 -11.28 2.55
N VAL A 156 21.41 -10.64 3.49
CA VAL A 156 20.02 -11.00 3.85
C VAL A 156 18.97 -10.27 3.00
N SER A 157 19.39 -9.42 2.05
CA SER A 157 18.51 -8.75 1.08
C SER A 157 17.91 -9.69 0.02
N SER A 158 18.11 -11.02 0.11
CA SER A 158 17.82 -11.96 -0.98
C SER A 158 17.09 -13.26 -0.57
N SER A 159 16.42 -13.31 0.59
CA SER A 159 15.48 -14.40 0.91
C SER A 159 14.10 -13.86 1.27
N SER A 160 13.27 -13.62 0.23
CA SER A 160 11.94 -13.02 0.32
C SER A 160 10.90 -13.99 0.90
N PHE A 161 10.75 -14.03 2.21
CA PHE A 161 9.44 -14.38 2.76
C PHE A 161 8.61 -13.11 2.74
N THR A 162 7.66 -13.02 1.81
CA THR A 162 6.71 -11.90 1.81
C THR A 162 5.99 -11.90 3.15
N SER A 163 5.98 -10.74 3.82
CA SER A 163 5.28 -10.63 5.09
C SER A 163 3.80 -10.92 4.87
N ARG A 164 3.14 -11.53 5.86
CA ARG A 164 1.69 -11.79 5.82
C ARG A 164 0.91 -10.51 5.45
N LYS A 165 1.33 -9.39 6.02
CA LYS A 165 0.79 -8.06 5.79
C LYS A 165 0.98 -7.59 4.35
N GLU A 166 2.11 -7.93 3.71
CA GLU A 166 2.35 -7.67 2.27
C GLU A 166 1.46 -8.53 1.38
N LYS A 167 1.21 -9.79 1.74
CA LYS A 167 0.28 -10.66 1.00
C LYS A 167 -1.14 -10.08 1.03
N ILE A 168 -1.60 -9.67 2.21
CA ILE A 168 -2.93 -9.05 2.38
C ILE A 168 -3.01 -7.74 1.62
N LEU A 169 -1.97 -6.90 1.70
CA LEU A 169 -1.90 -5.66 0.91
C LEU A 169 -2.02 -5.94 -0.60
N GLY A 170 -1.29 -6.94 -1.11
CA GLY A 170 -1.40 -7.35 -2.51
C GLY A 170 -2.81 -7.81 -2.90
N GLN A 171 -3.48 -8.57 -2.02
CA GLN A 171 -4.88 -8.98 -2.22
C GLN A 171 -5.84 -7.80 -2.22
N ILE A 172 -5.67 -6.83 -1.31
CA ILE A 172 -6.51 -5.62 -1.28
C ILE A 172 -6.36 -4.85 -2.59
N LEU A 173 -5.13 -4.63 -3.07
CA LEU A 173 -4.88 -3.87 -4.29
C LEU A 173 -5.45 -4.56 -5.54
N ASP A 174 -5.25 -5.88 -5.68
CA ASP A 174 -5.79 -6.66 -6.81
C ASP A 174 -7.33 -6.72 -6.78
N ALA A 175 -7.93 -6.91 -5.60
CA ALA A 175 -9.38 -6.92 -5.44
C ALA A 175 -10.00 -5.55 -5.73
N ALA A 176 -9.40 -4.47 -5.22
CA ALA A 176 -9.90 -3.12 -5.39
C ALA A 176 -9.87 -2.66 -6.86
N GLU A 177 -8.83 -3.03 -7.61
CA GLU A 177 -8.75 -2.72 -9.05
C GLU A 177 -9.80 -3.48 -9.87
N ARG A 178 -10.06 -4.75 -9.53
CA ARG A 178 -10.96 -5.61 -10.31
C ARG A 178 -12.43 -5.46 -9.99
N PHE A 179 -12.75 -5.22 -8.72
CA PHE A 179 -14.12 -5.27 -8.20
C PHE A 179 -14.52 -4.00 -7.46
N GLY A 180 -13.74 -2.91 -7.59
CA GLY A 180 -14.08 -1.62 -7.00
C GLY A 180 -15.40 -1.08 -7.56
N PRO A 181 -16.36 -0.64 -6.72
CA PRO A 181 -17.66 -0.16 -7.16
C PRO A 181 -17.62 1.20 -7.85
N SER A 182 -16.65 2.06 -7.52
CA SER A 182 -16.49 3.39 -8.11
C SER A 182 -15.06 3.90 -7.99
N GLU A 183 -14.72 4.89 -8.83
CA GLU A 183 -13.44 5.62 -8.79
C GLU A 183 -13.20 6.28 -7.42
N GLU A 184 -14.21 6.93 -6.86
CA GLU A 184 -14.12 7.64 -5.58
C GLU A 184 -13.87 6.67 -4.42
N TRP A 185 -14.58 5.54 -4.41
CA TRP A 185 -14.36 4.51 -3.41
C TRP A 185 -12.94 3.95 -3.49
N TYR A 186 -12.46 3.67 -4.70
CA TYR A 186 -11.10 3.17 -4.92
C TYR A 186 -10.05 4.17 -4.42
N LEU A 187 -10.18 5.45 -4.77
CA LEU A 187 -9.24 6.48 -4.32
C LEU A 187 -9.26 6.63 -2.80
N ASN A 188 -10.44 6.68 -2.18
CA ASN A 188 -10.56 6.76 -0.72
C ASN A 188 -9.84 5.59 -0.03
N LEU A 189 -9.99 4.37 -0.55
CA LEU A 189 -9.27 3.21 -0.06
C LEU A 189 -7.75 3.36 -0.22
N ILE A 190 -7.28 3.77 -1.40
CA ILE A 190 -5.85 3.97 -1.66
C ILE A 190 -5.25 5.04 -0.74
N PHE A 191 -5.90 6.20 -0.60
CA PHE A 191 -5.43 7.27 0.28
C PHE A 191 -5.39 6.83 1.75
N ASP A 192 -6.41 6.10 2.24
CA ASP A 192 -6.44 5.56 3.60
C ASP A 192 -5.31 4.55 3.82
N LEU A 193 -5.09 3.64 2.86
CA LEU A 193 -3.99 2.68 2.90
C LEU A 193 -2.64 3.41 2.95
N LEU A 194 -2.35 4.30 2.00
CA LEU A 194 -1.08 5.03 1.94
C LEU A 194 -0.84 5.91 3.18
N ALA A 195 -1.89 6.47 3.78
CA ALA A 195 -1.77 7.30 4.97
C ALA A 195 -1.46 6.48 6.24
N ARG A 196 -2.11 5.32 6.41
CA ARG A 196 -2.09 4.54 7.67
C ARG A 196 -1.29 3.25 7.60
N GLY A 197 -0.89 2.77 6.42
CA GLY A 197 -0.29 1.44 6.20
C GLY A 197 1.11 1.18 6.73
N GLY A 198 1.62 2.04 7.61
CA GLY A 198 2.91 1.96 8.28
C GLY A 198 4.10 1.70 7.35
N THR A 199 5.06 0.91 7.82
CA THR A 199 6.28 0.60 7.07
C THR A 199 6.08 -0.44 5.97
N THR A 200 4.90 -1.08 5.90
CA THR A 200 4.61 -2.13 4.91
C THR A 200 4.39 -1.55 3.51
N ILE A 201 3.88 -0.32 3.42
CA ILE A 201 3.66 0.34 2.13
C ILE A 201 4.95 1.05 1.73
N THR A 202 5.57 0.52 0.68
CA THR A 202 6.79 1.07 0.10
C THR A 202 6.47 1.98 -1.09
N LEU A 203 7.47 2.69 -1.59
CA LEU A 203 7.35 3.46 -2.84
C LEU A 203 6.92 2.57 -4.03
N GLN A 204 7.34 1.31 -4.06
CA GLN A 204 6.91 0.35 -5.08
C GLN A 204 5.41 0.05 -5.02
N THR A 205 4.80 0.07 -3.84
CA THR A 205 3.35 -0.06 -3.71
C THR A 205 2.65 1.15 -4.32
N ALA A 206 3.18 2.36 -4.09
CA ALA A 206 2.67 3.57 -4.72
C ALA A 206 2.81 3.51 -6.25
N GLU A 207 3.94 3.04 -6.79
CA GLU A 207 4.16 2.86 -8.24
C GLU A 207 3.11 1.91 -8.87
N LYS A 208 2.75 0.83 -8.19
CA LYS A 208 1.70 -0.09 -8.68
C LYS A 208 0.36 0.61 -8.82
N VAL A 209 0.00 1.43 -7.83
CA VAL A 209 -1.23 2.21 -7.83
C VAL A 209 -1.17 3.31 -8.90
N MET A 210 -0.05 4.01 -9.03
CA MET A 210 0.18 5.00 -10.10
C MET A 210 -0.05 4.38 -11.48
N GLY A 211 0.43 3.15 -11.68
CA GLY A 211 0.20 2.40 -12.92
C GLY A 211 -1.29 2.19 -13.23
N VAL A 212 -2.17 2.09 -12.24
CA VAL A 212 -3.63 2.03 -12.46
C VAL A 212 -4.16 3.34 -13.01
N LEU A 213 -3.67 4.48 -12.47
CA LEU A 213 -4.03 5.82 -12.95
C LEU A 213 -3.51 6.07 -14.37
N GLU A 214 -2.29 5.63 -14.68
CA GLU A 214 -1.69 5.79 -16.02
C GLU A 214 -2.39 4.95 -17.09
N ARG A 215 -2.81 3.72 -16.76
CA ARG A 215 -3.50 2.83 -17.71
C ARG A 215 -4.84 3.37 -18.17
N GLY A 216 -5.50 4.21 -17.35
CA GLY A 216 -6.77 4.87 -17.71
C GLY A 216 -7.94 3.93 -17.95
N LYS A 217 -7.83 2.63 -17.62
CA LYS A 217 -8.90 1.62 -17.65
C LYS A 217 -8.67 0.57 -16.57
N SER A 218 -9.67 0.32 -15.73
CA SER A 218 -9.73 -0.82 -14.83
C SER A 218 -10.88 -1.76 -15.24
N PRO A 219 -10.84 -3.05 -14.87
CA PRO A 219 -11.97 -3.94 -15.12
C PRO A 219 -13.19 -3.63 -14.23
N GLY A 220 -12.99 -2.98 -13.07
CA GLY A 220 -14.05 -2.76 -12.08
C GLY A 220 -14.88 -1.50 -12.29
N PHE A 221 -14.28 -0.41 -12.77
CA PHE A 221 -14.92 0.89 -12.89
C PHE A 221 -14.38 1.68 -14.10
N ASP A 222 -15.15 2.66 -14.58
CA ASP A 222 -14.63 3.63 -15.56
C ASP A 222 -13.54 4.47 -14.88
N ASN A 223 -12.39 4.68 -15.54
CA ASN A 223 -11.24 5.40 -14.99
C ASN A 223 -11.06 6.79 -15.62
N SER A 224 -12.04 7.26 -16.38
CA SER A 224 -11.94 8.51 -17.14
C SER A 224 -11.74 9.75 -16.24
N ARG A 225 -12.29 9.75 -15.03
CA ARG A 225 -12.20 10.87 -14.07
C ARG A 225 -11.25 10.58 -12.91
N LEU A 226 -10.81 9.34 -12.74
CA LEU A 226 -9.87 8.89 -11.71
C LEU A 226 -8.64 9.82 -11.54
N PRO A 227 -7.96 10.29 -12.60
CA PRO A 227 -6.79 11.15 -12.44
C PRO A 227 -7.16 12.54 -11.88
N ILE A 228 -8.31 13.09 -12.28
CA ILE A 228 -8.80 14.40 -11.83
C ILE A 228 -9.23 14.32 -10.37
N LEU A 229 -9.97 13.27 -10.01
CA LEU A 229 -10.38 13.01 -8.63
C LEU A 229 -9.17 12.80 -7.70
N ALA A 230 -8.16 12.05 -8.15
CA ALA A 230 -6.92 11.85 -7.39
C ALA A 230 -6.18 13.17 -7.15
N GLY A 231 -6.07 14.01 -8.17
CA GLY A 231 -5.50 15.35 -8.05
C GLY A 231 -6.28 16.25 -7.09
N ARG A 232 -7.61 16.22 -7.14
CA ARG A 232 -8.48 17.00 -6.24
C ARG A 232 -8.31 16.56 -4.79
N GLN A 233 -8.31 15.26 -4.53
CA GLN A 233 -8.11 14.71 -3.20
C GLN A 233 -6.71 15.01 -2.67
N ALA A 234 -5.69 14.94 -3.53
CA ALA A 234 -4.33 15.37 -3.22
C ALA A 234 -4.26 16.85 -2.81
N MET A 235 -4.90 17.75 -3.55
CA MET A 235 -5.00 19.17 -3.18
C MET A 235 -5.74 19.38 -1.85
N GLY A 236 -6.88 18.70 -1.66
CA GLY A 236 -7.64 18.75 -0.41
C GLY A 236 -6.81 18.31 0.79
N LEU A 237 -6.04 17.23 0.64
CA LEU A 237 -5.15 16.72 1.67
C LEU A 237 -4.01 17.70 1.97
N LEU A 238 -3.39 18.31 0.96
CA LEU A 238 -2.35 19.32 1.17
C LEU A 238 -2.86 20.53 1.99
N VAL A 239 -4.08 20.99 1.70
CA VAL A 239 -4.69 22.13 2.41
C VAL A 239 -5.07 21.74 3.85
N GLN A 240 -5.64 20.55 4.05
CA GLN A 240 -5.99 20.05 5.39
C GLN A 240 -4.76 19.87 6.29
N GLU A 241 -3.62 19.54 5.69
CA GLU A 241 -2.41 19.16 6.41
C GLU A 241 -1.35 20.26 6.45
N ASP A 242 -1.76 21.52 6.21
CA ASP A 242 -0.88 22.70 6.18
C ASP A 242 0.40 22.48 5.34
N TYR A 243 0.26 21.72 4.25
CA TYR A 243 1.32 21.39 3.31
C TYR A 243 2.48 20.55 3.89
N ASN A 244 2.31 19.90 5.06
CA ASN A 244 3.33 19.07 5.69
C ASN A 244 3.12 17.57 5.48
N LEU A 245 3.99 16.95 4.68
CA LEU A 245 3.98 15.52 4.36
C LEU A 245 5.27 14.78 4.80
N SER A 246 6.26 15.48 5.37
CA SER A 246 7.62 15.00 5.73
C SER A 246 7.73 13.92 6.80
N SER A 247 6.69 13.74 7.63
CA SER A 247 6.67 12.81 8.76
C SER A 247 7.69 13.13 9.88
N ALA A 248 7.25 12.91 11.12
CA ALA A 248 8.06 12.67 12.33
C ALA A 248 8.80 13.84 13.00
N LEU A 249 8.08 14.67 13.79
CA LEU A 249 8.45 14.98 15.20
C LEU A 249 7.33 15.75 15.95
N GLY A 250 6.10 15.25 15.93
CA GLY A 250 5.01 15.78 16.76
C GLY A 250 4.35 14.64 17.51
N SER A 251 4.39 14.70 18.84
CA SER A 251 4.23 13.58 19.79
C SER A 251 2.89 12.84 19.83
N THR A 252 2.02 12.92 18.83
CA THR A 252 0.70 12.24 18.85
C THR A 252 0.12 11.84 17.49
N ALA A 253 0.73 12.21 16.36
CA ALA A 253 0.17 11.91 15.04
C ALA A 253 0.98 10.84 14.31
N THR A 254 0.29 9.78 13.89
CA THR A 254 0.73 8.68 13.02
C THR A 254 1.89 9.05 12.10
N ARG A 255 2.98 8.26 12.14
CA ARG A 255 4.12 8.32 11.21
C ARG A 255 3.60 8.25 9.76
N ARG A 256 3.42 9.40 9.10
CA ARG A 256 3.01 9.46 7.69
C ARG A 256 4.12 8.92 6.80
N GLN A 257 3.75 8.24 5.71
CA GLN A 257 4.71 7.49 4.91
C GLN A 257 5.17 8.29 3.68
N PRO A 258 6.45 8.18 3.29
CA PRO A 258 6.96 8.72 2.03
C PRO A 258 6.17 8.28 0.80
N ALA A 259 5.53 7.10 0.84
CA ALA A 259 4.68 6.59 -0.24
C ALA A 259 3.45 7.45 -0.52
N LEU A 260 2.80 7.99 0.51
CA LEU A 260 1.68 8.92 0.34
C LEU A 260 2.14 10.23 -0.30
N ALA A 261 3.24 10.80 0.20
CA ALA A 261 3.81 12.02 -0.35
C ALA A 261 4.19 11.83 -1.83
N TYR A 262 4.83 10.70 -2.14
CA TYR A 262 5.18 10.34 -3.51
C TYR A 262 3.94 10.26 -4.41
N PHE A 263 2.88 9.58 -3.95
CA PHE A 263 1.62 9.47 -4.69
C PHE A 263 0.95 10.84 -4.93
N VAL A 264 0.87 11.67 -3.89
CA VAL A 264 0.29 13.03 -3.96
C VAL A 264 1.05 13.91 -4.94
N PHE A 265 2.37 14.05 -4.78
CA PHE A 265 3.16 14.96 -5.61
C PHE A 265 3.28 14.47 -7.05
N TRP A 266 3.40 13.16 -7.26
CA TRP A 266 3.34 12.60 -8.61
C TRP A 266 1.99 12.88 -9.28
N GLY A 267 0.87 12.65 -8.57
CA GLY A 267 -0.48 12.89 -9.11
C GLY A 267 -0.72 14.36 -9.47
N LEU A 268 -0.23 15.29 -8.65
CA LEU A 268 -0.30 16.72 -8.96
C LEU A 268 0.59 17.10 -10.15
N GLY A 269 1.78 16.53 -10.28
CA GLY A 269 2.66 16.77 -11.43
C GLY A 269 2.09 16.25 -12.76
N GLU A 270 1.42 15.10 -12.72
CA GLU A 270 0.84 14.48 -13.92
C GLU A 270 -0.53 15.04 -14.31
N PHE A 271 -1.36 15.39 -13.34
CA PHE A 271 -2.77 15.74 -13.58
C PHE A 271 -3.15 17.15 -13.09
N GLY A 272 -2.20 17.94 -12.62
CA GLY A 272 -2.42 19.32 -12.18
C GLY A 272 -2.89 20.27 -13.29
N ASP A 273 -2.54 19.99 -14.54
CA ASP A 273 -3.06 20.67 -15.73
C ASP A 273 -4.53 20.33 -15.99
N LYS A 274 -4.88 19.04 -15.88
CA LYS A 274 -6.26 18.54 -16.09
C LYS A 274 -7.22 19.02 -15.00
N LEU A 275 -6.72 19.22 -13.79
CA LEU A 275 -7.46 19.87 -12.70
C LEU A 275 -7.94 21.29 -13.07
N ALA A 276 -7.15 22.01 -13.88
CA ALA A 276 -7.45 23.38 -14.29
C ALA A 276 -8.35 23.46 -15.55
N ILE A 277 -8.51 22.35 -16.30
CA ILE A 277 -9.27 22.30 -17.55
C ILE A 277 -10.63 21.58 -17.39
N ALA A 278 -10.81 20.81 -16.31
CA ALA A 278 -12.04 20.04 -16.08
C ALA A 278 -13.24 20.96 -15.84
N THR A 279 -14.09 21.11 -16.85
CA THR A 279 -15.23 22.02 -16.86
C THR A 279 -16.35 21.71 -15.86
N GLU A 280 -16.83 22.80 -15.26
CA GLU A 280 -18.22 23.24 -15.01
C GLU A 280 -18.95 22.98 -13.69
N GLU A 281 -18.68 21.98 -12.84
CA GLU A 281 -19.59 21.78 -11.69
C GLU A 281 -19.04 21.98 -10.28
N GLU A 282 -17.79 21.67 -9.90
CA GLU A 282 -17.41 21.83 -8.49
C GLU A 282 -15.92 22.16 -8.30
N ASN A 283 -15.67 23.42 -7.88
CA ASN A 283 -14.42 23.99 -7.38
C ASN A 283 -13.18 23.71 -8.25
N GLU A 284 -13.01 24.54 -9.28
CA GLU A 284 -11.83 24.55 -10.15
C GLU A 284 -10.61 25.10 -9.39
N PHE A 285 -9.54 24.30 -9.30
CA PHE A 285 -8.25 24.81 -8.88
C PHE A 285 -7.57 25.46 -10.08
N GLU A 286 -7.26 26.76 -9.98
CA GLU A 286 -6.36 27.38 -10.96
C GLU A 286 -4.98 26.71 -10.90
N LEU A 287 -4.35 26.55 -12.06
CA LEU A 287 -3.00 25.99 -12.16
C LEU A 287 -1.97 26.76 -11.31
N THR A 288 -2.16 28.09 -11.20
CA THR A 288 -1.40 28.95 -10.27
C THR A 288 -1.52 28.49 -8.83
N SER A 289 -2.73 28.12 -8.38
CA SER A 289 -2.98 27.64 -7.02
C SER A 289 -2.28 26.31 -6.73
N VAL A 290 -2.23 25.40 -7.72
CA VAL A 290 -1.49 24.13 -7.61
C VAL A 290 0.02 24.38 -7.50
N LEU A 291 0.56 25.27 -8.33
CA LEU A 291 1.98 25.62 -8.27
C LEU A 291 2.36 26.32 -6.96
N GLU A 292 1.51 27.22 -6.45
CA GLU A 292 1.71 27.84 -5.15
C GLU A 292 1.65 26.83 -4.00
N ALA A 293 0.73 25.86 -4.06
CA ALA A 293 0.65 24.78 -3.08
C ALA A 293 1.94 23.95 -3.05
N LEU A 294 2.49 23.60 -4.22
CA LEU A 294 3.78 22.91 -4.33
C LEU A 294 4.95 23.77 -3.79
N ALA A 295 4.95 25.08 -4.08
CA ALA A 295 5.95 25.98 -3.54
C ALA A 295 5.88 26.09 -2.00
N ARG A 296 4.67 26.13 -1.42
CA ARG A 296 4.46 26.06 0.04
C ARG A 296 4.97 24.74 0.62
N CYS A 297 4.72 23.61 -0.06
CA CYS A 297 5.26 22.31 0.36
C CYS A 297 6.79 22.30 0.41
N LEU A 298 7.46 22.98 -0.52
CA LEU A 298 8.93 23.07 -0.54
C LEU A 298 9.49 23.83 0.67
N LEU A 299 8.76 24.84 1.16
CA LEU A 299 9.15 25.62 2.35
C LEU A 299 8.94 24.85 3.65
N VAL A 300 7.83 24.10 3.74
CA VAL A 300 7.41 23.41 4.96
C VAL A 300 8.18 22.10 5.17
N ASN A 301 8.44 21.35 4.10
CA ASN A 301 9.08 20.03 4.18
C ASN A 301 10.60 20.13 4.03
N GLN A 302 11.33 19.77 5.08
CA GLN A 302 12.80 19.77 5.09
C GLN A 302 13.43 18.41 4.74
N ASP A 303 12.61 17.37 4.55
CA ASP A 303 13.08 16.06 4.09
C ASP A 303 13.52 16.14 2.61
N PRO A 304 14.81 15.87 2.30
CA PRO A 304 15.30 15.88 0.92
C PRO A 304 14.51 14.97 -0.03
N LEU A 305 14.03 13.81 0.46
CA LEU A 305 13.26 12.89 -0.37
C LEU A 305 11.96 13.52 -0.85
N ILE A 306 11.24 14.21 0.05
CA ILE A 306 9.99 14.89 -0.30
C ILE A 306 10.23 16.11 -1.17
N GLN A 307 11.26 16.91 -0.86
CA GLN A 307 11.65 18.04 -1.71
C GLN A 307 11.92 17.57 -3.14
N SER A 308 12.54 16.39 -3.29
CA SER A 308 12.81 15.80 -4.58
C SER A 308 11.52 15.49 -5.37
N PHE A 309 10.44 15.03 -4.71
CA PHE A 309 9.14 14.77 -5.34
C PHE A 309 8.41 16.06 -5.71
N VAL A 310 8.43 17.05 -4.81
CA VAL A 310 7.84 18.37 -5.05
C VAL A 310 8.49 19.05 -6.26
N LEU A 311 9.82 19.04 -6.33
CA LEU A 311 10.56 19.62 -7.46
C LEU A 311 10.25 18.90 -8.78
N SER A 312 10.16 17.56 -8.77
CA SER A 312 9.74 16.81 -9.96
C SER A 312 8.33 17.19 -10.42
N ALA A 313 7.38 17.39 -9.48
CA ALA A 313 6.02 17.82 -9.80
C ALA A 313 6.00 19.24 -10.38
N LEU A 314 6.74 20.17 -9.75
CA LEU A 314 6.90 21.54 -10.24
C LEU A 314 7.46 21.57 -11.65
N THR A 315 8.55 20.84 -11.92
CA THR A 315 9.17 20.77 -13.25
C THR A 315 8.20 20.25 -14.30
N LYS A 316 7.45 19.18 -14.01
CA LYS A 316 6.45 18.62 -14.93
C LYS A 316 5.36 19.63 -15.28
N LEU A 317 4.80 20.31 -14.28
CA LEU A 317 3.77 21.33 -14.51
C LEU A 317 4.31 22.54 -15.25
N SER A 318 5.52 22.98 -14.92
CA SER A 318 6.20 24.09 -15.58
C SER A 318 6.43 23.86 -17.06
N VAL A 319 6.81 22.65 -17.46
CA VAL A 319 6.92 22.27 -18.87
C VAL A 319 5.55 22.30 -19.55
N LYS A 320 4.50 21.82 -18.88
CA LYS A 320 3.12 21.82 -19.40
C LYS A 320 2.52 23.23 -19.54
N THR A 321 2.99 24.19 -18.73
CA THR A 321 2.53 25.58 -18.80
C THR A 321 3.15 26.41 -19.90
N LEU A 322 4.23 25.95 -20.53
CA LEU A 322 4.88 26.70 -21.61
C LEU A 322 3.90 26.96 -22.77
N PRO A 323 3.84 28.19 -23.31
CA PRO A 323 4.78 29.31 -23.13
C PRO A 323 4.41 30.31 -22.01
N ASN A 324 3.44 30.01 -21.14
CA ASN A 324 3.06 30.96 -20.07
C ASN A 324 4.19 31.10 -19.03
N PRO A 325 4.53 32.33 -18.61
CA PRO A 325 5.58 32.54 -17.63
C PRO A 325 5.14 31.99 -16.27
N ILE A 326 6.04 31.27 -15.62
CA ILE A 326 5.82 30.77 -14.26
C ILE A 326 5.82 31.97 -13.29
N PRO A 327 4.90 32.02 -12.32
CA PRO A 327 4.85 33.10 -11.36
C PRO A 327 6.18 33.29 -10.60
N THR A 328 6.62 34.56 -10.48
CA THR A 328 7.94 34.92 -9.93
C THR A 328 8.10 34.60 -8.44
N ASN A 329 7.00 34.54 -7.70
CA ASN A 329 6.97 34.06 -6.31
C ASN A 329 7.49 32.62 -6.19
N ILE A 330 7.08 31.72 -7.10
CA ILE A 330 7.50 30.31 -7.10
C ILE A 330 8.98 30.19 -7.44
N THR A 331 9.45 30.90 -8.47
CA THR A 331 10.87 30.85 -8.87
C THR A 331 11.78 31.40 -7.77
N ASN A 332 11.33 32.43 -7.04
CA ASN A 332 12.04 32.96 -5.89
C ASN A 332 12.13 31.95 -4.73
N VAL A 333 11.04 31.22 -4.44
CA VAL A 333 11.02 30.17 -3.42
C VAL A 333 12.01 29.05 -3.75
N VAL A 334 12.02 28.55 -4.99
CA VAL A 334 12.97 27.51 -5.42
C VAL A 334 14.42 28.03 -5.35
N ARG A 335 14.66 29.28 -5.75
CA ARG A 335 15.99 29.92 -5.66
C ARG A 335 16.46 30.05 -4.22
N GLN A 336 15.57 30.41 -3.29
CA GLN A 336 15.86 30.49 -1.86
C GLN A 336 16.22 29.10 -1.30
N GLN A 337 15.49 28.05 -1.70
CA GLN A 337 15.78 26.69 -1.26
C GLN A 337 17.14 26.18 -1.77
N CYS A 338 17.47 26.45 -3.03
CA CYS A 338 18.82 26.19 -3.57
C CYS A 338 19.93 26.85 -2.76
N GLN A 339 19.72 28.11 -2.37
CA GLN A 339 20.71 28.87 -1.61
C GLN A 339 20.88 28.32 -0.19
N GLN A 340 19.78 27.97 0.49
CA GLN A 340 19.81 27.37 1.82
C GLN A 340 20.61 26.05 1.82
N ASN A 341 20.37 25.19 0.82
CA ASN A 341 21.09 23.92 0.68
C ASN A 341 22.59 24.10 0.36
N ASN A 342 22.96 25.16 -0.36
CA ASN A 342 24.37 25.50 -0.62
C ASN A 342 25.11 25.98 0.64
N THR A 343 24.43 26.63 1.59
CA THR A 343 25.04 27.01 2.88
C THR A 343 25.27 25.82 3.81
N THR A 344 24.40 24.81 3.78
CA THR A 344 24.55 23.56 4.57
C THR A 344 25.58 22.58 3.98
N MET A 345 25.90 22.69 2.69
CA MET A 345 26.93 21.93 1.97
C MET A 345 28.34 22.00 2.59
N LEU A 346 28.62 23.03 3.40
CA LEU A 346 29.89 23.12 4.14
C LEU A 346 30.00 22.10 5.30
N SER A 347 28.93 21.35 5.61
CA SER A 347 28.87 20.49 6.81
C SER A 347 28.44 19.03 6.59
N ALA A 348 27.73 18.67 5.51
CA ALA A 348 27.42 17.27 5.21
C ALA A 348 27.03 17.05 3.74
N THR A 349 27.87 16.32 2.99
CA THR A 349 27.62 15.96 1.58
C THR A 349 26.76 14.69 1.51
N SER A 350 25.43 14.82 1.57
CA SER A 350 24.54 13.68 1.34
C SER A 350 24.14 13.58 -0.14
N LEU A 351 24.04 12.37 -0.68
CA LEU A 351 23.60 12.14 -2.07
C LEU A 351 22.22 12.75 -2.35
N ALA A 352 21.30 12.67 -1.38
CA ALA A 352 19.95 13.20 -1.49
C ALA A 352 19.92 14.74 -1.64
N THR A 353 20.82 15.46 -0.94
CA THR A 353 20.93 16.92 -1.08
C THR A 353 21.44 17.36 -2.46
N ILE A 354 22.31 16.56 -3.09
CA ILE A 354 22.79 16.82 -4.46
C ILE A 354 21.65 16.66 -5.47
N GLU A 355 20.85 15.60 -5.32
CA GLU A 355 19.71 15.33 -6.20
C GLU A 355 18.65 16.44 -6.15
N VAL A 356 18.33 16.93 -4.94
CA VAL A 356 17.42 18.07 -4.75
C VAL A 356 17.97 19.33 -5.43
N GLN A 357 19.27 19.61 -5.27
CA GLN A 357 19.91 20.77 -5.90
C GLN A 357 19.88 20.68 -7.43
N GLN A 358 20.16 19.51 -7.99
CA GLN A 358 20.12 19.29 -9.42
C GLN A 358 18.71 19.55 -9.97
N ARG A 359 17.67 18.95 -9.36
CA ARG A 359 16.27 19.14 -9.80
C ARG A 359 15.82 20.59 -9.70
N ALA A 360 16.25 21.30 -8.67
CA ALA A 360 15.91 22.71 -8.50
C ALA A 360 16.61 23.61 -9.54
N ALA A 361 17.86 23.29 -9.92
CA ALA A 361 18.55 23.97 -11.01
C ALA A 361 17.87 23.72 -12.38
N GLU A 362 17.47 22.48 -12.65
CA GLU A 362 16.73 22.11 -13.87
C GLU A 362 15.39 22.88 -13.98
N PHE A 363 14.64 22.97 -12.88
CA PHE A 363 13.42 23.78 -12.81
C PHE A 363 13.69 25.26 -13.14
N LEU A 364 14.71 25.86 -12.55
CA LEU A 364 15.03 27.28 -12.76
C LEU A 364 15.43 27.56 -14.21
N MET A 365 16.18 26.65 -14.86
CA MET A 365 16.50 26.77 -16.28
C MET A 365 15.24 26.76 -17.16
N ILE A 366 14.27 25.90 -16.86
CA ILE A 366 12.99 25.85 -17.59
C ILE A 366 12.19 27.14 -17.36
N ALA A 367 12.21 27.66 -16.14
CA ALA A 367 11.54 28.92 -15.82
C ALA A 367 12.13 30.12 -16.57
N ASP A 368 13.46 30.17 -16.72
CA ASP A 368 14.13 31.23 -17.47
C ASP A 368 13.81 31.14 -18.98
N LEU A 369 13.68 29.93 -19.54
CA LEU A 369 13.24 29.71 -20.92
C LEU A 369 11.80 30.17 -21.20
N ALA A 370 10.93 30.18 -20.19
CA ALA A 370 9.54 30.64 -20.34
C ALA A 370 9.43 32.18 -20.47
N VAL A 371 10.50 32.91 -20.09
CA VAL A 371 10.54 34.39 -20.09
C VAL A 371 11.25 34.95 -21.33
N SER A 372 12.07 34.13 -22.00
CA SER A 372 12.77 34.45 -23.25
C SER A 372 11.90 34.22 -24.48
#